data_AF-A0A2V4WHE2-F1
#
_entry.id   AF-A0A2V4WHE2-F1
#
_cell.length_a   1.000
_cell.length_b   1.000
_cell.length_c   1.000
_cell.angle_alpha   90.00
_cell.angle_beta   90.00
_cell.angle_gamma   90.00
#
_symmetry.space_group_name_H-M   'P 1'
#
loop_
_entity.id
_entity.type
_entity.pdbx_description
1 polymer ?
#
loop_
_entity_poly.entity_id
_entity_poly.type
_entity_poly.pdbx_seq_one_letter_code
_entity_poly.pdbx_strand_id
1 'polypeptide(L)' 'MKRYWLMKLIDYDKELKVETWKCLNLGTEKPHELNNFLFNGYRIYDIQENKVVKTNLDLHKWLNDKSL' A
#
# COMPACT_ATOMS: atom_id res chain seq x y z
N MET A 1 -18.08 8.97 1.95
CA MET A 1 -16.62 8.95 1.70
C MET A 1 -16.15 7.54 2.00
N LYS A 2 -15.44 6.87 1.09
CA LYS A 2 -15.03 5.46 1.26
C LYS A 2 -14.09 5.31 2.45
N ARG A 3 -14.27 4.30 3.29
CA ARG A 3 -13.41 4.04 4.47
C ARG A 3 -12.04 3.47 4.13
N TYR A 4 -11.99 2.46 3.27
CA TYR A 4 -10.76 1.75 2.94
C TYR A 4 -10.22 2.20 1.60
N TRP A 5 -8.92 2.44 1.53
CA TRP A 5 -8.25 2.92 0.31
C TRP A 5 -7.07 2.03 -0.05
N LEU A 6 -6.91 1.79 -1.35
CA LEU A 6 -5.73 1.13 -1.88
C LEU A 6 -4.59 2.15 -2.00
N MET A 7 -3.44 1.80 -1.44
CA MET A 7 -2.21 2.57 -1.56
C MET A 7 -1.12 1.74 -2.22
N LYS A 8 -0.24 2.40 -2.96
CA LYS A 8 0.94 1.82 -3.60
C LYS A 8 2.20 2.49 -3.06
N LEU A 9 3.21 1.69 -2.74
CA LEU A 9 4.54 2.16 -2.40
C LEU A 9 5.16 2.78 -3.66
N ILE A 10 5.54 4.05 -3.57
CA ILE A 10 6.16 4.78 -4.69
C ILE A 10 7.64 5.03 -4.47
N ASP A 11 8.07 5.09 -3.21
CA ASP A 11 9.45 5.37 -2.85
C ASP A 11 9.83 4.76 -1.51
N TYR A 12 11.12 4.48 -1.33
CA TYR A 12 11.69 3.98 -0.10
C TYR A 12 13.07 4.59 0.13
N ASP A 13 13.20 5.39 1.18
CA ASP A 13 14.47 5.94 1.63
C ASP A 13 15.21 4.86 2.43
N LYS A 14 16.36 4.40 1.91
CA LYS A 14 17.16 3.35 2.53
C LYS A 14 17.89 3.83 3.80
N GLU A 15 18.29 5.10 3.85
CA GLU A 15 19.03 5.66 4.98
C GLU A 15 18.09 5.89 6.17
N LEU A 16 16.93 6.49 5.90
CA LEU A 16 15.93 6.81 6.91
C LEU A 16 14.94 5.68 7.18
N LYS A 17 14.95 4.63 6.35
CA LYS A 17 13.97 3.51 6.36
C LYS A 17 12.52 4.00 6.26
N VAL A 18 12.29 5.02 5.43
CA VAL A 18 10.98 5.66 5.28
C VAL A 18 10.30 5.19 4.00
N GLU A 19 9.03 4.82 4.11
CA GLU A 19 8.20 4.40 2.99
C GLU A 19 7.26 5.53 2.55
N THR A 20 7.27 5.87 1.27
CA THR A 20 6.31 6.84 0.71
C THR A 20 5.21 6.11 -0.05
N TRP A 21 3.96 6.34 0.36
CA TRP A 21 2.79 5.66 -0.18
C TRP A 21 1.86 6.63 -0.90
N LYS A 22 1.43 6.26 -2.11
CA LYS A 22 0.45 7.01 -2.91
C LYS A 22 -0.93 6.36 -2.84
N CYS A 23 -1.95 7.16 -2.59
CA CYS A 23 -3.35 6.75 -2.66
C CYS A 23 -3.83 6.65 -4.12
N LEU A 24 -4.49 5.55 -4.50
CA LEU A 24 -4.80 5.25 -5.91
C LEU A 24 -6.21 5.64 -6.38
N ASN A 25 -6.94 6.49 -5.65
CA ASN A 25 -8.34 6.82 -5.94
C ASN A 25 -9.30 5.61 -6.00
N LEU A 26 -8.85 4.45 -5.53
CA LEU A 26 -9.64 3.22 -5.42
C LEU A 26 -9.97 3.00 -3.95
N GLY A 27 -11.25 3.19 -3.59
CA GLY A 27 -11.72 3.03 -2.23
C GLY A 27 -13.05 2.29 -2.13
N THR A 28 -13.28 1.67 -0.98
CA THR A 28 -14.46 0.84 -0.68
C THR A 28 -14.89 1.00 0.78
N GLU A 29 -16.10 0.53 1.08
CA GLU A 29 -16.60 0.38 2.46
C GLU A 29 -16.20 -0.95 3.09
N LYS A 30 -15.73 -1.94 2.32
CA LYS A 30 -15.33 -3.26 2.83
C LYS A 30 -13.91 -3.61 2.37
N PRO A 31 -12.95 -3.88 3.28
CA PRO A 31 -11.55 -3.98 2.90
C PRO A 31 -11.28 -5.15 1.94
N HIS A 32 -12.04 -6.25 2.05
CA HIS A 32 -11.84 -7.42 1.21
C HIS A 32 -12.12 -7.19 -0.28
N GLU A 33 -12.90 -6.17 -0.64
CA GLU A 33 -13.14 -5.81 -2.04
C GLU A 33 -11.86 -5.33 -2.74
N LEU A 34 -10.85 -4.89 -1.97
CA LEU A 34 -9.54 -4.49 -2.50
C LEU A 34 -8.53 -5.64 -2.58
N ASN A 35 -8.85 -6.84 -2.11
CA ASN A 35 -7.90 -7.95 -2.04
C ASN A 35 -7.32 -8.34 -3.41
N ASN A 36 -8.11 -8.22 -4.48
CA ASN A 36 -7.68 -8.57 -5.84
C ASN A 36 -6.60 -7.62 -6.40
N PHE A 37 -6.40 -6.46 -5.77
CA PHE A 37 -5.42 -5.46 -6.19
C PHE A 37 -4.15 -5.46 -5.32
N LEU A 38 -4.06 -6.36 -4.33
CA LEU A 38 -2.91 -6.46 -3.43
C LEU A 38 -1.73 -7.21 -4.07
N PHE A 39 -1.04 -6.55 -4.99
CA PHE A 39 0.27 -7.01 -5.48
C PHE A 39 1.40 -6.58 -4.53
N ASN A 40 2.63 -7.03 -4.79
CA ASN A 40 3.79 -6.55 -4.03
C ASN A 40 3.88 -5.01 -4.12
N GLY A 41 4.13 -4.36 -2.98
CA GLY A 41 4.14 -2.90 -2.88
C GLY A 41 2.75 -2.24 -2.81
N TYR A 42 1.70 -3.00 -2.53
CA TYR A 42 0.36 -2.46 -2.26
C TYR A 42 -0.11 -2.74 -0.84
N ARG A 43 -0.92 -1.84 -0.31
CA ARG A 43 -1.57 -1.98 1.00
C ARG A 43 -3.00 -1.43 0.99
N ILE A 44 -3.82 -1.95 1.89
CA ILE A 44 -5.15 -1.42 2.22
C ILE A 44 -5.01 -0.57 3.48
N TYR A 45 -5.45 0.68 3.39
CA TYR A 45 -5.43 1.64 4.48
C TYR A 45 -6.84 1.96 4.95
N ASP A 46 -7.07 1.93 6.26
CA ASP A 46 -8.30 2.40 6.90
C ASP A 46 -8.10 3.87 7.30
N ILE A 47 -8.81 4.78 6.63
CA ILE A 47 -8.67 6.22 6.90
C ILE A 47 -9.38 6.65 8.18
N GLN A 48 -10.37 5.89 8.65
CA GLN A 48 -11.10 6.24 9.88
C GLN A 48 -10.27 5.89 11.11
N GLU A 49 -9.64 4.70 11.08
CA GLU A 49 -8.80 4.20 12.17
C GLU A 49 -7.32 4.60 12.02
N ASN A 50 -6.98 5.27 10.92
CA ASN A 50 -5.63 5.70 10.57
C ASN A 50 -4.58 4.55 10.66
N LYS A 51 -4.89 3.39 10.05
CA LYS A 51 -4.04 2.20 10.12
C LYS A 51 -4.00 1.39 8.84
N VAL A 52 -2.92 0.62 8.67
CA VAL A 52 -2.82 -0.40 7.62
C VAL A 52 -3.64 -1.62 8.04
N VAL A 53 -4.58 -2.04 7.20
CA VAL A 53 -5.40 -3.25 7.43
C VAL A 53 -4.70 -4.48 6.90
N LYS A 54 -4.05 -4.35 5.74
CA LYS A 54 -3.34 -5.43 5.06
C LYS A 54 -2.28 -4.86 4.13
N THR A 55 -1.14 -5.52 4.02
CA THR A 55 -0.07 -5.17 3.08
C THR A 55 0.49 -6.45 2.47
N ASN A 56 0.86 -6.39 1.19
CA ASN A 56 1.59 -7.45 0.50
C ASN A 56 3.05 -7.02 0.18
N LEU A 57 3.60 -6.07 0.96
CA LEU A 57 4.96 -5.58 0.77
C LEU A 57 6.00 -6.63 1.22
N ASP A 58 6.71 -7.17 0.23
CA ASP A 58 8.06 -7.69 0.38
C ASP A 58 9.03 -6.62 -0.12
N LEU A 59 9.64 -5.90 0.83
CA LEU A 59 10.51 -4.76 0.54
C LEU A 59 11.76 -5.17 -0.24
N HIS A 60 12.34 -6.34 0.06
CA HIS A 60 13.52 -6.82 -0.65
C HIS A 60 13.18 -7.11 -2.11
N LYS A 61 12.07 -7.81 -2.36
CA LYS A 61 11.59 -8.05 -3.71
C LYS A 61 11.24 -6.75 -4.44
N TRP A 62 10.56 -5.82 -3.77
CA TRP A 62 10.17 -4.55 -4.37
C TRP A 62 11.38 -3.70 -4.81
N LEU A 63 12.42 -3.67 -3.98
CA LEU A 63 13.67 -2.96 -4.30
C LEU A 63 14.39 -3.58 -5.50
N ASN A 64 14.40 -4.91 -5.60
CA ASN A 64 15.00 -5.62 -6.73
C ASN A 64 14.22 -5.36 -8.03
N ASP A 65 12.88 -5.41 -7.98
CA ASP A 65 12.02 -5.15 -9.14
C ASP A 65 12.17 -3.71 -9.67
N LYS A 66 12.48 -2.73 -8.80
CA LYS A 66 12.71 -1.31 -9.17
C LYS A 66 14.12 -1.01 -9.68
N SER A 67 15.08 -1.89 -9.45
CA SER A 67 16.48 -1.71 -9.90
C SER A 67 16.73 -2.16 -11.34
N LEU A 68 15.70 -2.70 -12.01
CA LEU A 68 15.63 -3.03 -13.44
C LEU A 68 14.96 -1.89 -14.22
#